data_AF-A0A2T0W053-F1
#
_entry.id   AF-A0A2T0W053-F1
#
_cell.length_a   1.000
_cell.length_b   1.000
_cell.length_c   1.000
_cell.angle_alpha   90.00
_cell.angle_beta   90.00
_cell.angle_gamma   90.00
#
_symmetry.space_group_name_H-M   'P 1'
#
loop_
_entity.id
_entity.type
_entity.pdbx_description
1 polymer ?
#
loop_
_entity_poly.entity_id
_entity_poly.type
_entity_poly.pdbx_seq_one_letter_code
_entity_poly.pdbx_strand_id
1 'polypeptide(L)'
;MTKRHADVPRELLDMHIHSIHPIRPFDVTALFRGLWRGKWMIALGTISALILASYYAFAIAQPQYAATTTIQIEPSHNNVSEQASFGVDPARLNTQAAILRSEHILRQVVIDLDLLDDPEFNRYLTPIAPWSIAGIRNRTRAFLSGISDVPPDNQAILAKTIENLAKLLTSNPKRGTYILEITATTSSVSKSRLIADAVADAYLFSQIAANTSETDAVIVRLADRVAELREKLQTQESAINALVTDGQMRDNTVLDTLSRQATETDKQITEARRNLALHPENADQMSVQIQALETYRDQIGAQISTQSEGFVTLQQISRETEITRVLYTTLLAQLQDTQMRRGLNSPSGRILSPAGNGQHVAPRKMLILAIAAMLGTAIGIAIVLFRQQRFVNVDTIENVIPAPVITQFPRTKPQQLPEEFEECKSSLLLDAANQLRTAVLISNQHGDNKVILTTSCRHDEDQTTVTIALATALARLQKSVLIINAVSQLRTPPASVALFDVVSGATNLSSAVISHPVLAIDTIDSLGPQAALADLFSSDAFKPFISNARANYDYIIVNAPPVILKANTRILAQFADIVLLNLRQNRTLTRDAVAAHDTLIASHSNVVEIVLS
;
A
#
# COMPACT_ATOMS: atom_id res chain seq x y z
N MET A 1 62.37 -16.20 -52.59
CA MET A 1 62.36 -17.47 -51.82
C MET A 1 62.51 -17.05 -50.36
N THR A 2 61.57 -17.23 -49.43
CA THR A 2 60.61 -18.32 -49.19
C THR A 2 59.42 -17.79 -48.39
N LYS A 3 58.19 -18.03 -48.88
CA LYS A 3 56.94 -17.90 -48.12
C LYS A 3 56.94 -18.94 -47.00
N ARG A 4 56.70 -18.53 -45.76
CA ARG A 4 56.35 -19.45 -44.67
C ARG A 4 54.83 -19.47 -44.54
N HIS A 5 54.21 -20.50 -45.11
CA HIS A 5 52.83 -20.85 -44.85
C HIS A 5 52.70 -21.26 -43.38
N ALA A 6 51.87 -20.56 -42.63
CA ALA A 6 51.35 -21.06 -41.37
C ALA A 6 50.13 -21.92 -41.72
N ASP A 7 50.33 -23.24 -41.76
CA ASP A 7 49.25 -24.22 -41.71
C ASP A 7 48.60 -24.13 -40.33
N VAL A 8 47.42 -23.52 -40.28
CA VAL A 8 46.51 -23.68 -39.16
C VAL A 8 45.72 -24.97 -39.43
N PRO A 9 45.74 -25.97 -38.53
CA PRO A 9 45.03 -27.22 -38.74
C PRO A 9 43.53 -26.98 -38.91
N ARG A 10 42.93 -27.59 -39.94
CA ARG A 10 41.49 -27.50 -40.29
C ARG A 10 40.55 -28.10 -39.24
N GLU A 11 41.05 -28.67 -38.16
CA GLU A 11 40.26 -29.31 -37.10
C GLU A 11 39.62 -28.34 -36.08
N LEU A 12 39.90 -27.03 -36.17
CA LEU A 12 39.27 -26.03 -35.30
C LEU A 12 38.06 -25.30 -35.92
N LEU A 13 37.65 -25.67 -37.14
CA LEU A 13 36.47 -25.09 -37.79
C LEU A 13 35.16 -25.88 -37.56
N ASP A 14 35.23 -27.08 -36.98
CA ASP A 14 34.05 -27.91 -36.64
C ASP A 14 33.61 -27.73 -35.18
N MET A 15 33.75 -26.52 -34.64
CA MET A 15 33.18 -26.17 -33.35
C MET A 15 31.69 -25.88 -33.53
N HIS A 16 30.88 -26.92 -33.31
CA HIS A 16 29.44 -26.91 -33.06
C HIS A 16 28.80 -25.51 -33.08
N ILE A 17 28.33 -25.09 -34.25
CA ILE A 17 27.41 -23.96 -34.36
C ILE A 17 26.14 -24.42 -33.63
N HIS A 18 26.01 -24.05 -32.36
CA HIS A 18 24.71 -24.03 -31.70
C HIS A 18 23.80 -23.20 -32.59
N SER A 19 22.84 -23.86 -33.22
CA SER A 19 21.77 -23.23 -33.96
C SER A 19 21.09 -22.22 -33.03
N ILE A 20 21.40 -20.94 -33.23
CA ILE A 20 20.71 -19.84 -32.55
C ILE A 20 19.28 -19.89 -33.09
N HIS A 21 18.38 -20.56 -32.35
CA HIS A 21 16.96 -20.54 -32.66
C HIS A 21 16.49 -19.08 -32.57
N PRO A 22 15.93 -18.50 -33.65
CA PRO A 22 15.39 -17.17 -33.57
C PRO A 22 14.24 -17.18 -32.55
N ILE A 23 14.33 -16.29 -31.55
CA ILE A 23 13.24 -16.06 -30.61
C ILE A 23 12.03 -15.63 -31.46
N ARG A 24 11.05 -16.53 -31.61
CA ARG A 24 9.84 -16.23 -32.38
C ARG A 24 9.18 -14.98 -31.80
N PRO A 25 8.64 -14.07 -32.64
CA PRO A 25 7.95 -12.88 -32.15
C PRO A 25 6.78 -13.30 -31.26
N PHE A 26 6.56 -12.54 -30.19
CA PHE A 26 5.48 -12.78 -29.25
C PHE A 26 4.14 -12.75 -29.98
N ASP A 27 3.53 -13.93 -30.19
CA ASP A 27 2.28 -14.05 -30.95
C ASP A 27 1.08 -13.66 -30.07
N VAL A 28 0.71 -12.37 -30.17
CA VAL A 28 -0.47 -11.80 -29.49
C VAL A 28 -1.76 -12.52 -29.91
N THR A 29 -1.82 -13.05 -31.13
CA THR A 29 -3.02 -13.75 -31.63
C THR A 29 -3.18 -15.13 -30.99
N ALA A 30 -2.06 -15.80 -30.68
CA ALA A 30 -2.07 -17.07 -29.97
C ALA A 30 -2.53 -16.90 -28.51
N LEU A 31 -2.11 -15.82 -27.84
CA LEU A 31 -2.58 -15.47 -26.50
C LEU A 31 -4.07 -15.13 -26.47
N PHE A 32 -4.54 -14.34 -27.44
CA PHE A 32 -5.96 -14.01 -27.54
C PHE A 32 -6.83 -15.27 -27.76
N ARG A 33 -6.41 -16.18 -28.65
CA ARG A 33 -7.10 -17.47 -28.85
C ARG A 33 -7.08 -18.34 -27.59
N GLY A 34 -5.98 -18.36 -26.85
CA GLY A 34 -5.86 -19.04 -25.55
C GLY A 34 -6.85 -18.51 -24.51
N LEU A 35 -6.93 -17.18 -24.37
CA LEU A 35 -7.87 -16.50 -23.49
C LEU A 35 -9.33 -16.73 -23.90
N TRP A 36 -9.62 -16.71 -25.20
CA TRP A 36 -10.96 -16.96 -25.73
C TRP A 36 -11.45 -18.39 -25.46
N ARG A 37 -10.56 -19.38 -25.52
CA ARG A 37 -10.86 -20.77 -25.12
C ARG A 37 -11.15 -20.85 -23.62
N GLY A 38 -10.47 -20.04 -22.80
CA GLY A 38 -10.65 -19.94 -21.35
C GLY A 38 -11.82 -19.06 -20.89
N LYS A 39 -12.62 -18.48 -21.79
CA LYS A 39 -13.65 -17.48 -21.46
C LYS A 39 -14.62 -17.89 -20.36
N TRP A 40 -14.99 -19.17 -20.28
CA TRP A 40 -15.89 -19.68 -19.24
C TRP A 40 -15.22 -19.73 -17.86
N MET A 41 -13.92 -19.99 -17.79
CA MET A 41 -13.16 -19.94 -16.54
C MET A 41 -12.98 -18.51 -16.06
N ILE A 42 -12.72 -17.58 -16.99
CA ILE A 42 -12.66 -16.15 -16.68
C ILE A 42 -14.02 -15.66 -16.19
N ALA A 43 -15.11 -16.01 -16.89
CA ALA A 43 -16.47 -15.69 -16.50
C ALA A 43 -16.82 -16.25 -15.11
N LEU A 44 -16.52 -17.52 -14.85
CA LEU A 44 -16.75 -18.14 -13.53
C LEU A 44 -16.01 -17.39 -12.40
N GLY A 45 -14.73 -17.07 -12.61
CA GLY A 45 -13.94 -16.32 -11.64
C GLY A 45 -14.53 -14.93 -11.36
N THR A 46 -14.92 -14.21 -12.41
CA THR A 46 -15.57 -12.89 -12.26
C THR A 46 -16.90 -12.96 -11.52
N ILE A 47 -17.75 -13.93 -11.86
CA ILE A 47 -19.06 -14.11 -11.25
C ILE A 47 -18.90 -14.47 -9.77
N SER A 48 -17.98 -15.39 -9.43
CA SER A 48 -17.72 -15.73 -8.03
C SER A 48 -17.23 -14.53 -7.20
N ALA A 49 -16.36 -13.70 -7.77
CA ALA A 49 -15.86 -12.49 -7.11
C ALA A 49 -16.98 -11.46 -6.91
N LEU A 50 -17.85 -11.28 -7.91
CA LEU A 50 -19.00 -10.38 -7.83
C LEU A 50 -20.06 -10.83 -6.82
N ILE A 51 -20.31 -12.14 -6.71
CA ILE A 51 -21.23 -12.71 -5.71
C ILE A 51 -20.69 -12.44 -4.30
N LEU A 52 -19.41 -12.73 -4.06
CA LEU A 52 -18.77 -12.52 -2.76
C LEU A 52 -18.73 -11.02 -2.39
N ALA A 53 -18.41 -10.16 -3.34
CA ALA A 53 -18.39 -8.72 -3.16
C ALA A 53 -19.79 -8.13 -2.94
N SER A 54 -20.81 -8.62 -3.65
CA SER A 54 -22.21 -8.27 -3.39
C SER A 54 -22.62 -8.69 -1.98
N TYR A 55 -22.32 -9.92 -1.57
CA TYR A 55 -22.63 -10.39 -0.22
C TYR A 55 -21.97 -9.49 0.84
N TYR A 56 -20.69 -9.17 0.68
CA TYR A 56 -20.00 -8.25 1.59
C TYR A 56 -20.63 -6.84 1.60
N ALA A 57 -20.87 -6.25 0.43
CA ALA A 57 -21.35 -4.87 0.30
C ALA A 57 -22.80 -4.67 0.75
N PHE A 58 -23.64 -5.71 0.72
CA PHE A 58 -25.06 -5.61 1.06
C PHE A 58 -25.42 -6.29 2.39
N ALA A 59 -24.70 -7.34 2.82
CA ALA A 59 -25.05 -8.08 4.04
C ALA A 59 -24.14 -7.78 5.23
N ILE A 60 -22.88 -7.36 5.02
CA ILE A 60 -21.89 -7.19 6.10
C ILE A 60 -21.54 -5.71 6.32
N ALA A 61 -21.28 -4.97 5.24
CA ALA A 61 -20.84 -3.58 5.34
C ALA A 61 -21.97 -2.67 5.84
N GLN A 62 -21.78 -2.06 7.01
CA GLN A 62 -22.73 -1.11 7.59
C GLN A 62 -22.71 0.21 6.81
N PRO A 63 -23.89 0.82 6.53
CA PRO A 63 -23.96 2.11 5.86
C PRO A 63 -23.45 3.21 6.79
N GLN A 64 -22.66 4.13 6.24
CA GLN A 64 -22.14 5.29 6.96
C GLN A 64 -22.69 6.57 6.33
N TYR A 65 -23.16 7.46 7.19
CA TYR A 65 -23.74 8.74 6.86
C TYR A 65 -22.85 9.85 7.36
N ALA A 66 -22.62 10.87 6.55
CA ALA A 66 -21.84 12.04 6.92
C ALA A 66 -22.77 13.27 7.02
N ALA A 67 -22.70 13.99 8.13
CA ALA A 67 -23.40 15.25 8.33
C ALA A 67 -22.38 16.37 8.57
N THR A 68 -22.61 17.54 7.97
CA THR A 68 -21.64 18.64 7.98
C THR A 68 -22.24 19.91 8.56
N THR A 69 -21.61 20.44 9.59
CA THR A 69 -21.90 21.74 10.19
C THR A 69 -20.88 22.76 9.71
N THR A 70 -21.34 23.95 9.34
CA THR A 70 -20.47 25.01 8.83
C THR A 70 -20.39 26.15 9.84
N ILE A 71 -19.16 26.46 10.28
CA ILE A 71 -18.90 27.57 11.20
C ILE A 71 -18.01 28.62 10.54
N GLN A 72 -18.24 29.89 10.88
CA GLN A 72 -17.33 31.00 10.58
C GLN A 72 -16.49 31.29 11.82
N ILE A 73 -15.18 31.47 11.64
CA ILE A 73 -14.23 31.82 12.70
C ILE A 73 -13.73 33.23 12.45
N GLU A 74 -14.09 34.19 13.29
CA GLU A 74 -13.58 35.55 13.16
C GLU A 74 -12.11 35.58 13.61
N PRO A 75 -11.20 36.19 12.84
CA PRO A 75 -9.83 36.36 13.30
C PRO A 75 -9.79 37.30 14.52
N SER A 76 -9.14 36.87 15.60
CA SER A 76 -8.94 37.73 16.77
C SER A 76 -8.17 39.00 16.38
N HIS A 77 -8.79 40.16 16.53
CA HIS A 77 -8.27 41.48 16.14
C HIS A 77 -7.07 41.97 16.98
N ASN A 78 -6.40 41.11 17.75
CA ASN A 78 -5.56 41.56 18.85
C ASN A 78 -4.11 41.95 18.49
N ASN A 79 -3.74 41.93 17.20
CA ASN A 79 -2.40 42.35 16.76
C ASN A 79 -2.49 43.62 15.92
N VAL A 80 -2.43 44.78 16.57
CA VAL A 80 -2.33 46.12 15.94
C VAL A 80 -0.90 46.41 15.43
N SER A 81 -0.12 45.39 15.14
CA SER A 81 1.22 45.54 14.56
C SER A 81 1.51 44.37 13.63
N GLU A 82 0.85 44.37 12.47
CA GLU A 82 1.39 43.67 11.32
C GLU A 82 0.94 44.38 10.05
N GLN A 83 1.92 44.99 9.40
CA GLN A 83 1.81 45.61 8.09
C GLN A 83 1.39 44.54 7.07
N ALA A 84 0.15 44.66 6.60
CA ALA A 84 -0.37 44.18 5.32
C ALA A 84 0.10 42.78 4.85
N SER A 85 -0.56 41.74 5.36
CA SER A 85 -0.92 40.60 4.52
C SER A 85 -2.43 40.39 4.63
N PHE A 86 -3.19 40.90 3.66
CA PHE A 86 -4.66 40.75 3.59
C PHE A 86 -5.09 39.34 3.15
N GLY A 87 -4.19 38.36 3.23
CA GLY A 87 -4.48 36.96 2.91
C GLY A 87 -4.90 36.18 4.15
N VAL A 88 -5.93 35.34 4.02
CA VAL A 88 -6.26 34.34 5.04
C VAL A 88 -5.09 33.38 5.17
N ASP A 89 -4.40 33.40 6.30
CA ASP A 89 -3.27 32.50 6.56
C ASP A 89 -3.78 31.06 6.73
N PRO A 90 -3.46 30.14 5.80
CA PRO A 90 -3.91 28.76 5.88
C PRO A 90 -3.34 28.03 7.11
N ALA A 91 -2.19 28.46 7.64
CA ALA A 91 -1.61 27.87 8.84
C ALA A 91 -2.52 28.07 10.04
N ARG A 92 -3.08 29.27 10.21
CA ARG A 92 -4.01 29.59 11.32
C ARG A 92 -5.29 28.75 11.25
N LEU A 93 -5.88 28.61 10.06
CA LEU A 93 -7.08 27.79 9.88
C LEU A 93 -6.83 26.30 10.16
N ASN A 94 -5.68 25.78 9.75
CA ASN A 94 -5.28 24.41 10.06
C ASN A 94 -5.09 24.20 11.57
N THR A 95 -4.53 25.18 12.28
CA THR A 95 -4.44 25.14 13.75
C THR A 95 -5.83 25.10 14.38
N GLN A 96 -6.78 25.93 13.93
CA GLN A 96 -8.16 25.89 14.43
C GLN A 96 -8.86 24.55 14.13
N ALA A 97 -8.64 24.00 12.94
CA ALA A 97 -9.13 22.69 12.55
C ALA A 97 -8.56 21.55 13.42
N ALA A 98 -7.35 21.70 13.94
CA ALA A 98 -6.73 20.77 14.89
C ALA A 98 -7.27 20.95 16.32
N ILE A 99 -7.50 22.19 16.77
CA ILE A 99 -8.07 22.49 18.10
C ILE A 99 -9.45 21.86 18.25
N LEU A 100 -10.27 21.86 17.19
CA LEU A 100 -11.56 21.17 17.16
C LEU A 100 -11.50 19.68 17.53
N ARG A 101 -10.38 19.01 17.22
CA ARG A 101 -10.14 17.60 17.52
C ARG A 101 -9.35 17.41 18.82
N SER A 102 -9.13 18.47 19.59
CA SER A 102 -8.43 18.38 20.88
C SER A 102 -9.24 17.54 21.86
N GLU A 103 -8.51 16.83 22.73
CA GLU A 103 -9.12 15.97 23.75
C GLU A 103 -10.12 16.72 24.61
N HIS A 104 -9.86 17.99 24.95
CA HIS A 104 -10.73 18.80 25.79
C HIS A 104 -12.13 18.98 25.18
N ILE A 105 -12.21 19.33 23.89
CA ILE A 105 -13.49 19.54 23.19
C ILE A 105 -14.21 18.21 23.00
N LEU A 106 -13.48 17.19 22.52
CA LEU A 106 -14.08 15.90 22.23
C LEU A 106 -14.55 15.18 23.50
N ARG A 107 -13.85 15.36 24.63
CA ARG A 107 -14.27 14.85 25.94
C ARG A 107 -15.62 15.45 26.35
N GLN A 108 -15.79 16.76 26.18
CA GLN A 108 -17.04 17.44 26.51
C GLN A 108 -18.20 16.84 25.69
N VAL A 109 -18.00 16.66 24.37
CA VAL A 109 -19.00 16.05 23.48
C VAL A 109 -19.30 14.60 23.85
N VAL A 110 -18.29 13.81 24.21
CA VAL A 110 -18.48 12.41 24.65
C VAL A 110 -19.34 12.32 25.91
N ILE A 111 -19.17 13.25 26.85
CA ILE A 111 -19.96 13.31 28.08
C ILE A 111 -21.38 13.83 27.78
N ASP A 112 -21.50 14.93 27.02
CA ASP A 112 -22.78 15.59 26.74
C ASP A 112 -23.73 14.72 25.90
N LEU A 113 -23.19 13.87 25.01
CA LEU A 113 -23.96 12.93 24.18
C LEU A 113 -23.97 11.50 24.72
N ASP A 114 -23.41 11.26 25.90
CA ASP A 114 -23.34 9.94 26.56
C ASP A 114 -22.77 8.82 25.67
N LEU A 115 -21.70 9.13 24.92
CA LEU A 115 -21.12 8.22 23.93
C LEU A 115 -20.35 7.06 24.55
N LEU A 116 -20.22 7.02 25.88
CA LEU A 116 -19.66 5.88 26.61
C LEU A 116 -20.59 4.66 26.54
N ASP A 117 -21.89 4.89 26.42
CA ASP A 117 -22.90 3.83 26.34
C ASP A 117 -23.28 3.46 24.89
N ASP A 118 -22.69 4.13 23.89
CA ASP A 118 -22.92 3.81 22.48
C ASP A 118 -21.94 2.72 21.99
N PRO A 119 -22.44 1.56 21.49
CA PRO A 119 -21.60 0.47 21.00
C PRO A 119 -20.74 0.82 19.77
N GLU A 120 -21.06 1.91 19.06
CA GLU A 120 -20.27 2.41 17.92
C GLU A 120 -18.94 3.04 18.37
N PHE A 121 -18.91 3.64 19.56
CA PHE A 121 -17.74 4.34 20.10
C PHE A 121 -17.07 3.55 21.23
N ASN A 122 -17.85 2.77 21.99
CA ASN A 122 -17.37 1.88 23.04
C ASN A 122 -17.34 0.41 22.58
N ARG A 123 -16.16 -0.02 22.12
CA ARG A 123 -15.92 -1.41 21.68
C ARG A 123 -16.11 -2.48 22.77
N TYR A 124 -16.13 -2.10 24.05
CA TYR A 124 -16.31 -3.05 25.15
C TYR A 124 -17.77 -3.45 25.33
N LEU A 125 -18.71 -2.72 24.72
CA LEU A 125 -20.13 -3.08 24.69
C LEU A 125 -20.48 -4.10 23.60
N THR A 126 -19.63 -4.23 22.56
CA THR A 126 -19.83 -5.21 21.49
C THR A 126 -19.04 -6.49 21.76
N PRO A 127 -19.67 -7.68 21.85
CA PRO A 127 -18.95 -8.94 21.99
C PRO A 127 -18.09 -9.20 20.75
N ILE A 128 -16.81 -9.48 20.94
CA ILE A 128 -15.87 -9.78 19.86
C ILE A 128 -16.32 -11.07 19.18
N ALA A 129 -16.62 -11.02 17.87
CA ALA A 129 -17.01 -12.21 17.12
C ALA A 129 -15.89 -13.28 17.18
N PRO A 130 -16.22 -14.55 17.46
CA PRO A 130 -15.26 -15.61 17.77
C PRO A 130 -14.29 -15.94 16.62
N TRP A 131 -14.66 -15.60 15.38
CA TRP A 131 -13.88 -15.85 14.17
C TRP A 131 -13.24 -14.57 13.58
N SER A 132 -13.31 -13.43 14.29
CA SER A 132 -12.59 -12.23 13.89
C SER A 132 -11.09 -12.36 14.16
N ILE A 133 -10.26 -11.66 13.39
CA ILE A 133 -8.79 -11.63 13.56
C ILE A 133 -8.41 -11.23 15.00
N ALA A 134 -9.15 -10.29 15.59
CA ALA A 134 -8.99 -9.88 16.99
C ALA A 134 -9.39 -10.99 17.98
N GLY A 135 -10.47 -11.73 17.71
CA GLY A 135 -10.90 -12.87 18.53
C GLY A 135 -9.91 -14.05 18.50
N ILE A 136 -9.33 -14.35 17.33
CA ILE A 136 -8.31 -15.40 17.18
C ILE A 136 -7.02 -15.02 17.91
N ARG A 137 -6.58 -13.75 17.80
CA ARG A 137 -5.42 -13.24 18.52
C ARG A 137 -5.61 -13.27 20.04
N ASN A 138 -6.78 -12.85 20.52
CA ASN A 138 -7.06 -12.84 21.96
C ASN A 138 -7.19 -14.26 22.52
N ARG A 139 -7.77 -15.21 21.77
CA ARG A 139 -7.80 -16.63 22.17
C ARG A 139 -6.43 -17.28 22.20
N THR A 140 -5.58 -17.03 21.20
CA THR A 140 -4.21 -17.55 21.17
C THR A 140 -3.37 -16.96 22.30
N ARG A 141 -3.53 -15.66 22.61
CA ARG A 141 -2.88 -15.03 23.76
C ARG A 141 -3.40 -15.57 25.10
N ALA A 142 -4.71 -15.67 25.27
CA ALA A 142 -5.31 -16.23 26.49
C ALA A 142 -4.89 -17.69 26.72
N PHE A 143 -4.79 -18.49 25.65
CA PHE A 143 -4.29 -19.86 25.70
C PHE A 143 -2.80 -19.95 26.07
N LEU A 144 -1.98 -19.00 25.62
CA LEU A 144 -0.54 -18.97 25.90
C LEU A 144 -0.17 -18.38 27.26
N SER A 145 -0.88 -17.35 27.74
CA SER A 145 -0.47 -16.56 28.91
C SER A 145 -1.35 -16.71 30.15
N GLY A 146 -2.51 -17.38 30.09
CA GLY A 146 -3.37 -17.64 31.26
C GLY A 146 -3.95 -16.39 31.97
N ILE A 147 -3.74 -15.19 31.42
CA ILE A 147 -4.22 -13.92 31.95
C ILE A 147 -5.54 -13.58 31.24
N SER A 148 -6.64 -13.55 31.98
CA SER A 148 -7.90 -12.95 31.52
C SER A 148 -7.73 -11.43 31.42
N ASP A 149 -8.18 -10.82 30.32
CA ASP A 149 -8.20 -9.36 30.15
C ASP A 149 -9.02 -8.75 31.31
N VAL A 150 -8.34 -8.05 32.23
CA VAL A 150 -8.97 -7.23 33.26
C VAL A 150 -9.81 -6.16 32.56
N PRO A 151 -11.07 -5.91 32.97
CA PRO A 151 -11.87 -4.83 32.41
C PRO A 151 -11.06 -3.53 32.50
N PRO A 152 -10.90 -2.79 31.39
CA PRO A 152 -10.13 -1.56 31.40
C PRO A 152 -10.77 -0.53 32.34
N ASP A 153 -9.93 0.30 32.94
CA ASP A 153 -10.36 1.42 33.78
C ASP A 153 -11.30 2.36 33.00
N ASN A 154 -12.25 3.00 33.70
CA ASN A 154 -13.23 3.90 33.09
C ASN A 154 -12.55 5.08 32.37
N GLN A 155 -11.39 5.54 32.86
CA GLN A 155 -10.59 6.56 32.18
C GLN A 155 -10.00 6.04 30.85
N ALA A 156 -9.57 4.78 30.80
CA ALA A 156 -9.06 4.16 29.60
C ALA A 156 -10.15 3.95 28.54
N ILE A 157 -11.38 3.64 28.98
CA ILE A 157 -12.56 3.58 28.10
C ILE A 157 -12.83 4.97 27.52
N LEU A 158 -12.92 6.00 28.37
CA LEU A 158 -13.16 7.39 27.94
C LEU A 158 -12.11 7.88 26.95
N ALA A 159 -10.82 7.70 27.24
CA ALA A 159 -9.74 8.08 26.34
C ALA A 159 -9.87 7.38 24.97
N LYS A 160 -10.28 6.11 24.97
CA LYS A 160 -10.46 5.35 23.72
C LYS A 160 -11.70 5.81 22.95
N THR A 161 -12.79 6.12 23.62
CA THR A 161 -14.01 6.68 23.03
C THR A 161 -13.71 8.02 22.36
N ILE A 162 -12.94 8.89 23.01
CA ILE A 162 -12.47 10.16 22.43
C ILE A 162 -11.65 9.92 21.16
N GLU A 163 -10.70 8.98 21.19
CA GLU A 163 -9.88 8.65 20.01
C GLU A 163 -10.75 8.12 18.85
N ASN A 164 -11.75 7.30 19.14
CA ASN A 164 -12.68 6.77 18.13
C ASN A 164 -13.53 7.90 17.53
N LEU A 165 -14.04 8.81 18.36
CA LEU A 165 -14.78 9.99 17.90
C LEU A 165 -13.91 10.93 17.06
N ALA A 166 -12.66 11.18 17.47
CA ALA A 166 -11.70 11.98 16.72
C ALA A 166 -11.45 11.44 15.30
N LYS A 167 -11.44 10.10 15.13
CA LYS A 167 -11.26 9.42 13.84
C LYS A 167 -12.46 9.56 12.91
N LEU A 168 -13.66 9.69 13.46
CA LEU A 168 -14.91 9.81 12.71
C LEU A 168 -15.26 11.27 12.36
N LEU A 169 -14.53 12.23 12.95
CA LEU A 169 -14.64 13.65 12.68
C LEU A 169 -13.62 14.09 11.64
N THR A 170 -14.08 14.86 10.65
CA THR A 170 -13.24 15.53 9.67
C THR A 170 -13.48 17.04 9.69
N SER A 171 -12.40 17.80 9.79
CA SER A 171 -12.43 19.27 9.74
C SER A 171 -11.74 19.72 8.46
N ASN A 172 -12.45 20.47 7.61
CA ASN A 172 -11.94 20.96 6.34
C ASN A 172 -12.08 22.49 6.26
N PRO A 173 -10.99 23.26 6.40
CA PRO A 173 -11.04 24.70 6.20
C PRO A 173 -11.21 25.03 4.72
N LYS A 174 -12.18 25.87 4.39
CA LYS A 174 -12.42 26.30 3.01
C LYS A 174 -11.39 27.35 2.60
N ARG A 175 -10.58 27.01 1.58
CA ARG A 175 -9.43 27.82 1.14
C ARG A 175 -9.83 29.27 0.85
N GLY A 176 -9.07 30.21 1.40
CA GLY A 176 -9.29 31.65 1.20
C GLY A 176 -10.48 32.23 1.95
N THR A 177 -11.10 31.47 2.87
CA THR A 177 -12.24 31.91 3.67
C THR A 177 -12.03 31.54 5.14
N TYR A 178 -12.67 32.27 6.04
CA TYR A 178 -12.73 31.95 7.47
C TYR A 178 -13.81 30.92 7.83
N ILE A 179 -14.12 30.02 6.88
CA ILE A 179 -15.18 29.02 7.02
C ILE A 179 -14.54 27.65 7.27
N LEU A 180 -15.07 26.95 8.28
CA LEU A 180 -14.64 25.61 8.66
C LEU A 180 -15.83 24.66 8.60
N GLU A 181 -15.69 23.62 7.79
CA GLU A 181 -16.67 22.55 7.66
C GLU A 181 -16.29 21.41 8.62
N ILE A 182 -17.21 21.06 9.51
CA ILE A 182 -17.05 19.98 10.49
C ILE A 182 -17.99 18.86 10.06
N THR A 183 -17.42 17.75 9.60
CA THR A 183 -18.17 16.59 9.14
C THR A 183 -18.00 15.42 10.11
N ALA A 184 -19.10 14.96 10.70
CA ALA A 184 -19.12 13.74 11.51
C ALA A 184 -19.70 12.59 10.68
N THR A 185 -19.05 11.42 10.73
CA THR A 185 -19.48 10.22 10.00
C THR A 185 -19.84 9.11 10.96
N THR A 186 -21.11 8.67 10.97
CA THR A 186 -21.57 7.54 11.81
C THR A 186 -22.54 6.64 11.05
N SER A 187 -22.92 5.52 11.66
CA SER A 187 -23.85 4.54 11.09
C SER A 187 -25.30 5.04 11.04
N SER A 188 -25.61 6.15 11.73
CA SER A 188 -26.95 6.75 11.77
C SER A 188 -26.96 8.17 11.21
N VAL A 189 -28.03 8.51 10.48
CA VAL A 189 -28.27 9.84 9.92
C VAL A 189 -28.40 10.90 11.02
N SER A 190 -29.13 10.58 12.09
CA SER A 190 -29.38 11.51 13.20
C SER A 190 -28.15 11.68 14.10
N LYS A 191 -27.45 10.59 14.43
CA LYS A 191 -26.24 10.65 15.26
C LYS A 191 -25.15 11.49 14.61
N SER A 192 -24.94 11.33 13.31
CA SER A 192 -23.98 12.14 12.56
C SER A 192 -24.27 13.64 12.68
N ARG A 193 -25.55 14.02 12.56
CA ARG A 193 -25.98 15.41 12.72
C ARG A 193 -25.73 15.92 14.13
N LEU A 194 -26.19 15.17 15.14
CA LEU A 194 -26.04 15.55 16.55
C LEU A 194 -24.58 15.74 16.94
N ILE A 195 -23.69 14.84 16.51
CA ILE A 195 -22.25 14.93 16.82
C ILE A 195 -21.62 16.13 16.10
N ALA A 196 -21.92 16.37 14.82
CA ALA A 196 -21.37 17.51 14.08
C ALA A 196 -21.78 18.85 14.73
N ASP A 197 -23.05 18.99 15.12
CA ASP A 197 -23.57 20.17 15.81
C ASP A 197 -22.95 20.31 17.21
N ALA A 198 -22.94 19.24 18.01
CA ALA A 198 -22.37 19.26 19.37
C ALA A 198 -20.87 19.63 19.38
N VAL A 199 -20.09 19.16 18.40
CA VAL A 199 -18.67 19.54 18.27
C VAL A 199 -18.52 21.02 17.92
N ALA A 200 -19.36 21.54 17.03
CA ALA A 200 -19.35 22.96 16.68
C ALA A 200 -19.70 23.83 17.91
N ASP A 201 -20.74 23.45 18.65
CA ASP A 201 -21.18 24.13 19.86
C ASP A 201 -20.11 24.10 20.96
N ALA A 202 -19.54 22.92 21.24
CA ALA A 202 -18.49 22.75 22.24
C ALA A 202 -17.24 23.59 21.90
N TYR A 203 -16.88 23.70 20.62
CA TYR A 203 -15.77 24.54 20.19
C TYR A 203 -16.05 26.03 20.38
N LEU A 204 -17.20 26.52 19.91
CA LEU A 204 -17.57 27.91 20.09
C LEU A 204 -17.65 28.29 21.57
N PHE A 205 -18.20 27.39 22.40
CA PHE A 205 -18.25 27.57 23.85
C PHE A 205 -16.84 27.63 24.46
N SER A 206 -15.93 26.73 24.05
CA SER A 206 -14.55 26.72 24.54
C SER A 206 -13.79 28.00 24.17
N GLN A 207 -14.07 28.59 23.00
CA GLN A 207 -13.44 29.84 22.56
C GLN A 207 -13.95 31.04 23.37
N ILE A 208 -15.25 31.07 23.67
CA ILE A 208 -15.83 32.11 24.53
C ILE A 208 -15.21 32.01 25.93
N ALA A 209 -15.14 30.80 26.50
CA ALA A 209 -14.57 30.58 27.82
C ALA A 209 -13.07 30.92 27.89
N ALA A 210 -12.31 30.61 26.84
CA ALA A 210 -10.89 30.98 26.75
C ALA A 210 -10.72 32.50 26.71
N ASN A 211 -11.44 33.19 25.82
CA ASN A 211 -11.35 34.64 25.68
C ASN A 211 -11.81 35.40 26.94
N THR A 212 -12.85 34.92 27.63
CA THR A 212 -13.26 35.51 28.90
C THR A 212 -12.19 35.30 29.96
N SER A 213 -11.63 34.09 30.10
CA SER A 213 -10.58 33.83 31.09
C SER A 213 -9.32 34.69 30.89
N GLU A 214 -8.92 34.94 29.64
CA GLU A 214 -7.80 35.82 29.32
C GLU A 214 -8.11 37.28 29.67
N THR A 215 -9.31 37.76 29.31
CA THR A 215 -9.78 39.11 29.63
C THR A 215 -9.86 39.32 31.14
N ASP A 216 -10.31 38.30 31.88
CA ASP A 216 -10.45 38.32 33.33
C ASP A 216 -9.10 38.46 34.01
N ALA A 217 -8.09 37.70 33.55
CA ALA A 217 -6.73 37.81 34.04
C ALA A 217 -6.13 39.21 33.81
N VAL A 218 -6.42 39.84 32.67
CA VAL A 218 -6.01 41.23 32.38
C VAL A 218 -6.71 42.22 33.31
N ILE A 219 -8.02 42.07 33.51
CA ILE A 219 -8.80 42.94 34.41
C ILE A 219 -8.25 42.85 35.84
N VAL A 220 -7.97 41.65 36.35
CA VAL A 220 -7.38 41.45 37.68
C VAL A 220 -6.03 42.16 37.79
N ARG A 221 -5.13 41.97 36.81
CA ARG A 221 -3.81 42.62 36.83
C ARG A 221 -3.88 44.14 36.75
N LEU A 222 -4.80 44.69 35.95
CA LEU A 222 -5.04 46.13 35.89
C LEU A 222 -5.62 46.64 37.21
N ALA A 223 -6.56 45.91 37.83
CA ALA A 223 -7.16 46.27 39.10
C ALA A 223 -6.13 46.34 40.23
N ASP A 224 -5.25 45.34 40.30
CA ASP A 224 -4.15 45.31 41.28
C ASP A 224 -3.22 46.52 41.09
N ARG A 225 -2.87 46.84 39.84
CA ARG A 225 -2.00 47.98 39.55
C ARG A 225 -2.66 49.32 39.87
N VAL A 226 -3.96 49.45 39.61
CA VAL A 226 -4.74 50.64 39.96
C VAL A 226 -4.82 50.81 41.48
N ALA A 227 -4.99 49.72 42.23
CA ALA A 227 -4.99 49.74 43.70
C ALA A 227 -3.62 50.17 44.26
N GLU A 228 -2.53 49.61 43.74
CA GLU A 228 -1.16 49.98 44.13
C GLU A 228 -0.87 51.46 43.85
N LEU A 229 -1.25 51.97 42.67
CA LEU A 229 -1.06 53.37 42.33
C LEU A 229 -1.91 54.31 43.19
N ARG A 230 -3.12 53.90 43.57
CA ARG A 230 -3.97 54.67 44.50
C ARG A 230 -3.32 54.79 45.87
N GLU A 231 -2.79 53.69 46.41
CA GLU A 231 -2.07 53.69 47.69
C GLU A 231 -0.84 54.60 47.60
N LYS A 232 -0.02 54.43 46.56
CA LYS A 232 1.16 55.27 46.33
C LYS A 232 0.80 56.75 46.22
N LEU A 233 -0.27 57.08 45.49
CA LEU A 233 -0.76 58.45 45.37
C LEU A 233 -1.17 59.01 46.73
N GLN A 234 -1.91 58.24 47.53
CA GLN A 234 -2.33 58.64 48.88
C GLN A 234 -1.14 58.88 49.82
N THR A 235 -0.11 58.04 49.76
CA THR A 235 1.13 58.24 50.54
C THR A 235 1.90 59.48 50.07
N GLN A 236 1.98 59.72 48.76
CA GLN A 236 2.65 60.90 48.22
C GLN A 236 1.87 62.19 48.55
N GLU A 237 0.54 62.17 48.46
CA GLU A 237 -0.31 63.30 48.85
C GLU A 237 -0.24 63.59 50.35
N SER A 238 -0.19 62.57 51.20
CA SER A 238 -0.02 62.76 52.65
C SER A 238 1.38 63.30 52.99
N ALA A 239 2.43 62.86 52.30
CA ALA A 239 3.78 63.41 52.44
C ALA A 239 3.85 64.90 52.02
N ILE A 240 3.19 65.27 50.91
CA ILE A 240 3.04 66.68 50.51
C ILE A 240 2.32 67.46 51.61
N ASN A 241 1.19 66.95 52.11
CA ASN A 241 0.42 67.62 53.16
C ASN A 241 1.23 67.79 54.45
N ALA A 242 2.05 66.79 54.83
CA ALA A 242 2.94 66.87 55.99
C ALA A 242 4.00 67.96 55.80
N LEU A 243 4.69 67.98 54.64
CA LEU A 243 5.68 69.01 54.31
C LEU A 243 5.07 70.43 54.28
N VAL A 244 3.84 70.55 53.79
CA VAL A 244 3.08 71.81 53.73
C VAL A 244 2.60 72.26 55.11
N THR A 245 2.36 71.34 56.04
CA THR A 245 1.89 71.64 57.40
C THR A 245 3.07 71.95 58.33
N ASP A 246 4.19 71.25 58.17
CA ASP A 246 5.41 71.38 58.99
C ASP A 246 6.21 72.64 58.66
N GLY A 247 6.33 72.97 57.37
CA GLY A 247 6.86 74.26 56.93
C GLY A 247 5.76 75.02 56.20
N GLN A 248 5.54 76.30 56.52
CA GLN A 248 4.68 77.21 55.76
C GLN A 248 5.25 77.49 54.34
N MET A 249 5.56 76.45 53.57
CA MET A 249 6.32 76.44 52.32
C MET A 249 5.42 76.50 51.08
N ARG A 250 4.18 76.98 51.22
CA ARG A 250 3.27 77.14 50.08
C ARG A 250 3.67 78.28 49.15
N ASP A 251 4.42 79.25 49.67
CA ASP A 251 4.62 80.50 48.97
C ASP A 251 6.11 80.85 48.82
N ASN A 252 6.54 80.95 47.56
CA ASN A 252 7.89 81.39 47.19
C ASN A 252 8.18 82.82 47.67
N THR A 253 7.13 83.56 48.06
CA THR A 253 7.24 84.88 48.67
C THR A 253 8.05 84.88 49.96
N VAL A 254 8.03 83.80 50.76
CA VAL A 254 8.81 83.72 52.01
C VAL A 254 10.30 83.54 51.73
N LEU A 255 10.65 82.74 50.73
CA LEU A 255 12.03 82.55 50.31
C LEU A 255 12.59 83.84 49.67
N ASP A 256 11.77 84.52 48.87
CA ASP A 256 12.10 85.82 48.28
C ASP A 256 12.24 86.92 49.36
N THR A 257 11.36 86.97 50.36
CA THR A 257 11.48 87.95 51.46
C THR A 257 12.71 87.69 52.33
N LEU A 258 13.02 86.43 52.64
CA LEU A 258 14.24 86.06 53.37
C LEU A 258 15.50 86.39 52.56
N SER A 259 15.51 86.10 51.25
CA SER A 259 16.62 86.46 50.36
C SER A 259 16.82 87.98 50.28
N ARG A 260 15.72 88.75 50.22
CA ARG A 260 15.76 90.22 50.30
C ARG A 260 16.26 90.72 51.66
N GLN A 261 15.87 90.10 52.77
CA GLN A 261 16.39 90.46 54.10
C GLN A 261 17.87 90.12 54.27
N ALA A 262 18.33 88.99 53.73
CA ALA A 262 19.74 88.61 53.74
C ALA A 262 20.58 89.64 52.97
N THR A 263 20.15 90.00 51.75
CA THR A 263 20.86 91.00 50.94
C THR A 263 20.85 92.39 51.57
N GLU A 264 19.79 92.78 52.27
CA GLU A 264 19.75 94.04 53.01
C GLU A 264 20.67 94.02 54.25
N THR A 265 20.74 92.89 54.94
CA THR A 265 21.67 92.70 56.08
C THR A 265 23.13 92.73 55.62
N ASP A 266 23.46 92.10 54.48
CA ASP A 266 24.79 92.15 53.87
C ASP A 266 25.21 93.59 53.52
N LYS A 267 24.27 94.44 53.05
CA LYS A 267 24.54 95.88 52.84
C LYS A 267 24.85 96.58 54.15
N GLN A 268 24.04 96.36 55.20
CA GLN A 268 24.25 96.97 56.52
C GLN A 268 25.60 96.56 57.14
N ILE A 269 26.02 95.30 56.99
CA ILE A 269 27.35 94.83 57.42
C ILE A 269 28.46 95.57 56.64
N THR A 270 28.29 95.72 55.33
CA THR A 270 29.27 96.42 54.47
C THR A 270 29.39 97.90 54.85
N GLU A 271 28.27 98.55 55.16
CA GLU A 271 28.23 99.93 55.64
C GLU A 271 28.83 100.07 57.04
N ALA A 272 28.53 99.15 57.96
CA ALA A 272 29.11 99.13 59.30
C ALA A 272 30.63 98.91 59.27
N ARG A 273 31.13 98.01 58.42
CA ARG A 273 32.57 97.81 58.17
C ARG A 273 33.24 99.05 57.58
N ARG A 274 32.57 99.72 56.63
CA ARG A 274 33.04 100.99 56.06
C ARG A 274 33.13 102.07 57.14
N ASN A 275 32.12 102.18 58.01
CA ASN A 275 32.09 103.16 59.10
C ASN A 275 33.15 102.89 60.17
N LEU A 276 33.40 101.62 60.50
CA LEU A 276 34.51 101.19 61.38
C LEU A 276 35.88 101.62 60.82
N ALA A 277 36.10 101.47 59.51
CA ALA A 277 37.35 101.89 58.87
C ALA A 277 37.58 103.41 58.90
N LEU A 278 36.50 104.20 59.02
CA LEU A 278 36.55 105.67 59.05
C LEU A 278 36.72 106.24 60.48
N HIS A 279 36.30 105.52 61.53
CA HIS A 279 36.31 106.00 62.93
C HIS A 279 36.87 104.94 63.90
N PRO A 280 38.21 104.81 64.01
CA PRO A 280 38.85 103.74 64.78
C PRO A 280 38.71 103.88 66.31
N GLU A 281 38.27 105.03 66.84
CA GLU A 281 38.12 105.26 68.29
C GLU A 281 36.97 104.46 68.92
N ASN A 282 35.97 104.04 68.13
CA ASN A 282 34.80 103.26 68.58
C ASN A 282 34.85 101.78 68.13
N ALA A 283 36.06 101.27 67.88
CA ALA A 283 36.26 99.95 67.26
C ALA A 283 35.62 98.79 68.05
N ASP A 284 35.67 98.85 69.39
CA ASP A 284 35.12 97.79 70.25
C ASP A 284 33.59 97.73 70.17
N GLN A 285 32.90 98.89 70.12
CA GLN A 285 31.44 98.93 70.02
C GLN A 285 30.94 98.50 68.63
N MET A 286 31.61 98.97 67.57
CA MET A 286 31.18 98.69 66.20
C MET A 286 31.51 97.24 65.78
N SER A 287 32.58 96.64 66.31
CA SER A 287 32.90 95.23 66.08
C SER A 287 31.88 94.28 66.71
N VAL A 288 31.39 94.59 67.92
CA VAL A 288 30.27 93.86 68.55
C VAL A 288 29.00 93.96 67.70
N GLN A 289 28.71 95.12 67.11
CA GLN A 289 27.56 95.30 66.22
C GLN A 289 27.70 94.52 64.91
N ILE A 290 28.89 94.52 64.29
CA ILE A 290 29.17 93.72 63.09
C ILE A 290 29.03 92.23 63.40
N GLN A 291 29.57 91.76 64.53
CA GLN A 291 29.45 90.36 64.94
C GLN A 291 27.98 89.95 65.16
N ALA A 292 27.16 90.84 65.73
CA ALA A 292 25.72 90.61 65.89
C ALA A 292 25.00 90.52 64.54
N LEU A 293 25.33 91.39 63.59
CA LEU A 293 24.78 91.36 62.23
C LEU A 293 25.24 90.12 61.45
N GLU A 294 26.50 89.70 61.59
CA GLU A 294 27.03 88.46 61.00
C GLU A 294 26.31 87.23 61.56
N THR A 295 26.10 87.18 62.88
CA THR A 295 25.34 86.09 63.51
C THR A 295 23.89 86.06 63.01
N TYR A 296 23.26 87.23 62.83
CA TYR A 296 21.91 87.35 62.28
C TYR A 296 21.85 86.94 60.79
N ARG A 297 22.85 87.33 60.00
CA ARG A 297 23.01 86.94 58.59
C ARG A 297 23.19 85.44 58.43
N ASP A 298 23.99 84.82 59.29
CA ASP A 298 24.19 83.36 59.28
C ASP A 298 22.93 82.61 59.74
N GLN A 299 22.15 83.15 60.68
CA GLN A 299 20.83 82.62 61.04
C GLN A 299 19.85 82.66 59.85
N ILE A 300 19.79 83.79 59.13
CA ILE A 300 18.97 83.90 57.92
C ILE A 300 19.49 82.97 56.82
N GLY A 301 20.80 82.88 56.62
CA GLY A 301 21.42 81.98 55.65
C GLY A 301 21.09 80.50 55.91
N ALA A 302 21.13 80.09 57.19
CA ALA A 302 20.69 78.76 57.61
C ALA A 302 19.19 78.53 57.35
N GLN A 303 18.33 79.51 57.64
CA GLN A 303 16.89 79.44 57.34
C GLN A 303 16.59 79.36 55.83
N ILE A 304 17.30 80.12 54.99
CA ILE A 304 17.16 80.06 53.53
C ILE A 304 17.59 78.69 53.02
N SER A 305 18.69 78.13 53.52
CA SER A 305 19.16 76.81 53.11
C SER A 305 18.16 75.71 53.45
N THR A 306 17.66 75.68 54.69
CA THR A 306 16.67 74.67 55.11
C THR A 306 15.35 74.82 54.37
N GLN A 307 14.90 76.05 54.11
CA GLN A 307 13.65 76.29 53.39
C GLN A 307 13.77 76.01 51.88
N SER A 308 14.93 76.31 51.26
CA SER A 308 15.21 75.98 49.86
C SER A 308 15.25 74.47 49.64
N GLU A 309 15.87 73.71 50.56
CA GLU A 309 15.94 72.24 50.48
C GLU A 309 14.54 71.61 50.60
N GLY A 310 13.71 72.12 51.53
CA GLY A 310 12.31 71.71 51.67
C GLY A 310 11.46 72.01 50.42
N PHE A 311 11.65 73.17 49.80
CA PHE A 311 10.93 73.55 48.57
C PHE A 311 11.29 72.66 47.37
N VAL A 312 12.58 72.36 47.17
CA VAL A 312 13.02 71.44 46.11
C VAL A 312 12.43 70.06 46.31
N THR A 313 12.43 69.57 47.55
CA THR A 313 11.83 68.27 47.92
C THR A 313 10.32 68.26 47.64
N LEU A 314 9.61 69.33 48.01
CA LEU A 314 8.18 69.49 47.74
C LEU A 314 7.90 69.49 46.24
N GLN A 315 8.68 70.22 45.44
CA GLN A 315 8.50 70.28 43.99
C GLN A 315 8.75 68.93 43.33
N GLN A 316 9.77 68.19 43.80
CA GLN A 316 10.05 66.84 43.33
C GLN A 316 8.89 65.89 43.63
N ILE A 317 8.45 65.82 44.89
CA ILE A 317 7.33 64.95 45.28
C ILE A 317 6.05 65.37 44.53
N SER A 318 5.78 66.67 44.40
CA SER A 318 4.60 67.17 43.65
C SER A 318 4.61 66.71 42.19
N ARG A 319 5.77 66.77 41.54
CA ARG A 319 5.93 66.29 40.16
C ARG A 319 5.74 64.77 40.08
N GLU A 320 6.31 64.02 41.01
CA GLU A 320 6.12 62.57 41.08
C GLU A 320 4.66 62.19 41.33
N THR A 321 3.97 62.89 42.23
CA THR A 321 2.54 62.72 42.52
C THR A 321 1.69 62.98 41.29
N GLU A 322 1.98 64.02 40.51
CA GLU A 322 1.24 64.32 39.29
C GLU A 322 1.44 63.23 38.22
N ILE A 323 2.66 62.70 38.09
CA ILE A 323 2.94 61.56 37.22
C ILE A 323 2.15 60.32 37.67
N THR A 324 2.18 60.01 38.97
CA THR A 324 1.40 58.90 39.55
C THR A 324 -0.10 59.07 39.30
N ARG A 325 -0.62 60.30 39.44
CA ARG A 325 -2.03 60.63 39.23
C ARG A 325 -2.45 60.40 37.78
N VAL A 326 -1.66 60.87 36.80
CA VAL A 326 -1.94 60.64 35.38
C VAL A 326 -1.88 59.15 35.02
N LEU A 327 -0.92 58.41 35.56
CA LEU A 327 -0.83 56.97 35.34
C LEU A 327 -2.03 56.23 35.94
N TYR A 328 -2.44 56.61 37.17
CA TYR A 328 -3.62 56.07 37.84
C TYR A 328 -4.90 56.30 37.03
N THR A 329 -5.17 57.53 36.59
CA THR A 329 -6.40 57.84 35.83
C THR A 329 -6.41 57.17 34.46
N THR A 330 -5.25 57.07 33.80
CA THR A 330 -5.11 56.38 32.50
C THR A 330 -5.39 54.88 32.64
N LEU A 331 -4.78 54.22 33.63
CA LEU A 331 -5.02 52.79 33.86
C LEU A 331 -6.43 52.51 34.38
N LEU A 332 -7.01 53.41 35.17
CA LEU A 332 -8.41 53.31 35.60
C LEU A 332 -9.36 53.39 34.39
N ALA A 333 -9.14 54.33 33.48
CA ALA A 333 -9.92 54.45 32.25
C ALA A 333 -9.77 53.18 31.37
N GLN A 334 -8.54 52.66 31.24
CA GLN A 334 -8.29 51.42 30.51
C GLN A 334 -8.98 50.21 31.17
N LEU A 335 -9.00 50.14 32.51
CA LEU A 335 -9.71 49.12 33.25
C LEU A 335 -11.22 49.20 32.99
N GLN A 336 -11.81 50.41 33.06
CA GLN A 336 -13.23 50.62 32.80
C GLN A 336 -13.61 50.25 31.35
N ASP A 337 -12.81 50.64 30.36
CA ASP A 337 -13.04 50.26 28.96
C ASP A 337 -12.97 48.73 28.78
N THR A 338 -11.96 48.08 29.39
CA THR A 338 -11.80 46.61 29.34
C THR A 338 -12.98 45.89 30.00
N GLN A 339 -13.47 46.39 31.14
CA GLN A 339 -14.65 45.84 31.82
C GLN A 339 -15.93 45.99 30.99
N MET A 340 -16.14 47.13 30.32
CA MET A 340 -17.28 47.30 29.42
C MET A 340 -17.20 46.35 28.22
N ARG A 341 -16.02 46.19 27.63
CA ARG A 341 -15.80 45.25 26.52
C ARG A 341 -16.08 43.80 26.91
N ARG A 342 -15.69 43.38 28.12
CA ARG A 342 -16.01 42.05 28.66
C ARG A 342 -17.51 41.73 28.61
N GLY A 343 -18.37 42.72 28.88
CA GLY A 343 -19.83 42.57 28.79
C GLY A 343 -20.38 42.55 27.35
N LEU A 344 -19.63 43.08 26.39
CA LEU A 344 -20.00 43.16 24.97
C LEU A 344 -19.44 42.01 24.12
N ASN A 345 -18.62 41.13 24.70
CA ASN A 345 -17.95 40.04 23.99
C ASN A 345 -18.96 39.19 23.21
N SER A 346 -19.00 39.44 21.90
CA SER A 346 -19.76 38.63 20.95
C SER A 346 -18.96 37.35 20.63
N PRO A 347 -19.62 36.22 20.32
CA PRO A 347 -18.94 34.98 19.97
C PRO A 347 -17.91 35.21 18.85
N SER A 348 -16.66 34.79 19.07
CA SER A 348 -15.57 34.88 18.07
C SER A 348 -15.79 33.97 16.85
N GLY A 349 -16.92 33.27 16.81
CA GLY A 349 -17.38 32.53 15.65
C GLY A 349 -18.88 32.32 15.74
N ARG A 350 -19.51 32.06 14.60
CA ARG A 350 -20.93 31.77 14.52
C ARG A 350 -21.18 30.57 13.63
N ILE A 351 -22.16 29.76 13.99
CA ILE A 351 -22.67 28.69 13.13
C ILE A 351 -23.40 29.36 11.95
N LEU A 352 -22.87 29.16 10.74
CA LEU A 352 -23.47 29.63 9.50
C LEU A 352 -24.62 28.70 9.08
N SER A 353 -24.41 27.40 9.21
CA SER A 353 -25.40 26.38 8.87
C SER A 353 -25.23 25.18 9.81
N PRO A 354 -26.27 24.80 10.58
CA PRO A 354 -26.24 23.58 11.37
C PRO A 354 -26.20 22.36 10.46
N ALA A 355 -25.85 21.21 11.00
CA ALA A 355 -25.75 19.98 10.23
C ALA A 355 -27.09 19.62 9.58
N GLY A 356 -27.03 19.44 8.27
CA GLY A 356 -28.13 18.84 7.51
C GLY A 356 -28.31 17.36 7.87
N ASN A 357 -29.30 16.72 7.24
CA ASN A 357 -29.47 15.28 7.36
C ASN A 357 -28.23 14.57 6.77
N GLY A 358 -27.71 13.58 7.50
CA GLY A 358 -26.54 12.81 7.07
C GLY A 358 -26.74 12.16 5.69
N GLN A 359 -25.75 12.34 4.80
CA GLN A 359 -25.74 11.78 3.45
C GLN A 359 -24.97 10.46 3.43
N HIS A 360 -25.44 9.47 2.66
CA HIS A 360 -24.77 8.17 2.56
C HIS A 360 -23.42 8.29 1.83
N VAL A 361 -22.31 8.06 2.55
CA VAL A 361 -20.94 8.19 1.99
C VAL A 361 -20.28 6.83 1.73
N ALA A 362 -20.56 5.84 2.58
CA ALA A 362 -19.98 4.50 2.47
C ALA A 362 -21.02 3.41 2.82
N PRO A 363 -20.85 2.17 2.32
CA PRO A 363 -19.84 1.72 1.36
C PRO A 363 -20.14 2.19 -0.07
N ARG A 364 -19.10 2.50 -0.85
CA ARG A 364 -19.24 2.78 -2.30
C ARG A 364 -19.45 1.48 -3.06
N LYS A 365 -20.69 0.97 -3.06
CA LYS A 365 -21.07 -0.34 -3.60
C LYS A 365 -20.57 -0.58 -5.03
N MET A 366 -20.67 0.43 -5.89
CA MET A 366 -20.16 0.37 -7.28
C MET A 366 -18.64 0.21 -7.35
N LEU A 367 -17.89 0.88 -6.48
CA LEU A 367 -16.44 0.76 -6.43
C LEU A 367 -16.01 -0.63 -5.95
N ILE A 368 -16.68 -1.17 -4.92
CA ILE A 368 -16.41 -2.54 -4.43
C ILE A 368 -16.66 -3.57 -5.54
N LEU A 369 -17.78 -3.45 -6.26
CA LEU A 369 -18.11 -4.33 -7.39
C LEU A 369 -17.12 -4.19 -8.54
N ALA A 370 -16.68 -2.97 -8.86
CA ALA A 370 -15.69 -2.74 -9.91
C ALA A 370 -14.33 -3.38 -9.57
N ILE A 371 -13.85 -3.21 -8.34
CA ILE A 371 -12.61 -3.84 -7.87
C ILE A 371 -12.75 -5.36 -7.88
N ALA A 372 -13.88 -5.90 -7.44
CA ALA A 372 -14.14 -7.34 -7.45
C ALA A 372 -14.18 -7.93 -8.86
N ALA A 373 -14.80 -7.24 -9.82
CA ALA A 373 -14.79 -7.64 -11.22
C ALA A 373 -13.37 -7.63 -11.81
N MET A 374 -12.58 -6.61 -11.50
CA MET A 374 -11.18 -6.50 -11.95
C MET A 374 -10.30 -7.60 -11.34
N LEU A 375 -10.44 -7.90 -10.04
CA LEU A 375 -9.73 -9.00 -9.40
C LEU A 375 -10.18 -10.37 -9.92
N GLY A 376 -11.49 -10.57 -10.11
CA GLY A 376 -12.03 -11.83 -10.64
C GLY A 376 -11.60 -12.10 -12.07
N THR A 377 -11.54 -11.07 -12.93
CA THR A 377 -11.02 -11.20 -14.30
C THR A 377 -9.53 -11.53 -14.29
N ALA A 378 -8.74 -10.81 -13.49
CA ALA A 378 -7.30 -11.04 -13.37
C ALA A 378 -6.98 -12.47 -12.90
N ILE A 379 -7.68 -12.97 -11.86
CA ILE A 379 -7.54 -14.35 -11.38
C ILE A 379 -7.95 -15.34 -12.47
N GLY A 380 -9.06 -15.08 -13.17
CA GLY A 380 -9.51 -15.92 -14.27
C GLY A 380 -8.47 -16.03 -15.39
N ILE A 381 -7.87 -14.90 -15.80
CA ILE A 381 -6.81 -14.82 -16.79
C ILE A 381 -5.58 -15.59 -16.31
N ALA A 382 -5.15 -15.37 -15.07
CA ALA A 382 -4.00 -16.05 -14.48
C ALA A 382 -4.18 -17.57 -14.48
N ILE A 383 -5.37 -18.06 -14.11
CA ILE A 383 -5.68 -19.50 -14.15
C ILE A 383 -5.60 -20.05 -15.57
N VAL A 384 -6.11 -19.31 -16.57
CA VAL A 384 -6.04 -19.73 -17.98
C VAL A 384 -4.60 -19.79 -18.48
N LEU A 385 -3.81 -18.75 -18.25
CA LEU A 385 -2.40 -18.70 -18.64
C LEU A 385 -1.57 -19.79 -17.94
N PHE A 386 -1.81 -20.00 -16.64
CA PHE A 386 -1.14 -21.04 -15.88
C PHE A 386 -1.47 -22.45 -16.41
N ARG A 387 -2.72 -22.69 -16.82
CA ARG A 387 -3.08 -23.94 -17.50
C ARG A 387 -2.41 -24.06 -18.86
N GLN A 388 -2.34 -22.98 -19.63
CA GLN A 388 -1.72 -22.99 -20.96
C GLN A 388 -0.23 -23.33 -20.92
N GLN A 389 0.51 -22.89 -19.90
CA GLN A 389 1.93 -23.25 -19.73
C GLN A 389 2.14 -24.70 -19.30
N ARG A 390 1.18 -25.30 -18.60
CA ARG A 390 1.34 -26.63 -17.99
C ARG A 390 1.16 -27.79 -18.98
N PHE A 391 0.37 -27.60 -20.02
CA PHE A 391 0.03 -28.65 -20.98
C PHE A 391 0.67 -28.42 -22.34
N VAL A 392 0.95 -29.51 -23.05
CA VAL A 392 1.50 -29.51 -24.41
C VAL A 392 0.55 -28.76 -25.35
N ASN A 393 1.10 -27.78 -26.06
CA ASN A 393 0.43 -27.05 -27.13
C ASN A 393 1.40 -26.96 -28.32
N VAL A 394 0.87 -26.84 -29.54
CA VAL A 394 1.66 -26.84 -30.79
C VAL A 394 2.74 -25.77 -30.74
N ASP A 395 2.37 -24.56 -30.32
CA ASP A 395 3.28 -23.41 -30.27
C ASP A 395 4.31 -23.51 -29.13
N THR A 396 4.00 -24.27 -28.07
CA THR A 396 4.86 -24.36 -26.87
C THR A 396 5.82 -25.53 -26.94
N ILE A 397 5.48 -26.62 -27.63
CA ILE A 397 6.29 -27.83 -27.64
C ILE A 397 7.58 -27.66 -28.45
N GLU A 398 7.52 -26.96 -29.59
CA GLU A 398 8.69 -26.70 -30.44
C GLU A 398 9.75 -25.84 -29.75
N ASN A 399 9.36 -25.03 -28.76
CA ASN A 399 10.29 -24.21 -27.98
C ASN A 399 10.96 -24.99 -26.83
N VAL A 400 10.38 -26.13 -26.43
CA VAL A 400 10.80 -26.87 -25.24
C VAL A 400 11.50 -28.17 -25.64
N ILE A 401 11.07 -28.82 -26.71
CA ILE A 401 11.68 -30.03 -27.25
C ILE A 401 12.32 -29.71 -28.60
N PRO A 402 13.63 -29.95 -28.79
CA PRO A 402 14.34 -29.70 -30.04
C PRO A 402 14.05 -30.79 -31.10
N ALA A 403 12.79 -31.13 -31.31
CA ALA A 403 12.33 -32.11 -32.30
C ALA A 403 11.18 -31.53 -33.13
N PRO A 404 11.15 -31.78 -34.45
CA PRO A 404 10.10 -31.25 -35.31
C PRO A 404 8.76 -31.92 -34.99
N VAL A 405 7.69 -31.10 -34.94
CA VAL A 405 6.31 -31.58 -34.94
C VAL A 405 5.91 -31.89 -36.38
N ILE A 406 5.76 -33.17 -36.71
CA ILE A 406 5.53 -33.62 -38.09
C ILE A 406 4.09 -33.36 -38.54
N THR A 407 3.14 -33.77 -37.72
CA THR A 407 1.72 -33.70 -38.07
C THR A 407 0.84 -33.67 -36.83
N GLN A 408 -0.41 -33.26 -37.05
CA GLN A 408 -1.48 -33.22 -36.06
C GLN A 408 -2.59 -34.16 -36.51
N PHE A 409 -2.83 -35.22 -35.75
CA PHE A 409 -3.94 -36.12 -35.99
C PHE A 409 -5.25 -35.51 -35.47
N PRO A 410 -6.31 -35.46 -36.28
CA PRO A 410 -7.60 -35.00 -35.82
C PRO A 410 -8.19 -36.00 -34.83
N ARG A 411 -8.77 -35.50 -33.74
CA ARG A 411 -9.42 -36.35 -32.73
C ARG A 411 -10.62 -37.08 -33.33
N THR A 412 -10.50 -38.38 -33.48
CA THR A 412 -11.63 -39.29 -33.67
C THR A 412 -12.12 -39.79 -32.31
N LYS A 413 -13.44 -39.93 -32.11
CA LYS A 413 -13.95 -40.61 -30.91
C LYS A 413 -13.42 -42.05 -30.94
N PRO A 414 -13.06 -42.65 -29.79
CA PRO A 414 -12.63 -44.06 -29.73
C PRO A 414 -13.86 -44.93 -29.99
N GLN A 415 -14.24 -45.06 -31.25
CA GLN A 415 -15.26 -45.97 -31.70
C GLN A 415 -14.51 -47.17 -32.25
N GLN A 416 -14.60 -48.25 -31.46
CA GLN A 416 -14.24 -49.63 -31.76
C GLN A 416 -13.73 -49.85 -33.21
N LEU A 417 -12.42 -49.94 -33.37
CA LEU A 417 -11.86 -50.74 -34.46
C LEU A 417 -12.11 -52.21 -34.07
N PRO A 418 -12.48 -53.14 -34.98
CA PRO A 418 -12.56 -53.06 -36.45
C PRO A 418 -13.81 -53.71 -37.10
N GLU A 419 -14.09 -53.37 -38.36
CA GLU A 419 -14.38 -54.35 -39.42
C GLU A 419 -13.90 -53.71 -40.74
N GLU A 420 -12.66 -54.06 -41.11
CA GLU A 420 -12.02 -53.81 -42.41
C GLU A 420 -12.02 -52.37 -42.97
N PHE A 421 -11.48 -51.41 -42.20
CA PHE A 421 -10.81 -50.20 -42.72
C PHE A 421 -11.50 -49.47 -43.88
N GLU A 422 -12.84 -49.52 -43.92
CA GLU A 422 -13.65 -48.78 -44.87
C GLU A 422 -13.56 -47.31 -44.50
N GLU A 423 -12.68 -46.68 -45.25
CA GLU A 423 -12.56 -45.25 -45.45
C GLU A 423 -11.86 -44.51 -44.31
N CYS A 424 -10.55 -44.28 -44.53
CA CYS A 424 -9.98 -42.95 -44.38
C CYS A 424 -10.80 -41.91 -45.20
N LYS A 425 -12.08 -41.70 -44.88
CA LYS A 425 -13.01 -40.77 -45.54
C LYS A 425 -12.83 -39.35 -45.02
N SER A 426 -12.32 -39.20 -43.81
CA SER A 426 -11.91 -37.88 -43.33
C SER A 426 -10.62 -37.51 -44.05
N SER A 427 -10.71 -36.54 -44.97
CA SER A 427 -9.56 -35.97 -45.67
C SER A 427 -8.43 -35.65 -44.69
N LEU A 428 -8.77 -35.12 -43.51
CA LEU A 428 -7.83 -34.73 -42.47
C LEU A 428 -6.98 -35.87 -41.88
N LEU A 429 -7.51 -37.08 -41.68
CA LEU A 429 -6.72 -38.21 -41.14
C LEU A 429 -5.81 -38.78 -42.23
N LEU A 430 -6.33 -38.88 -43.45
CA LEU A 430 -5.54 -39.30 -44.60
C LEU A 430 -4.40 -38.33 -44.89
N ASP A 431 -4.65 -37.03 -44.80
CA ASP A 431 -3.66 -35.98 -44.96
C ASP A 431 -2.58 -36.07 -43.88
N ALA A 432 -2.97 -36.25 -42.60
CA ALA A 432 -2.03 -36.45 -41.50
C ALA A 432 -1.17 -37.72 -41.69
N ALA A 433 -1.78 -38.83 -42.11
CA ALA A 433 -1.08 -40.08 -42.40
C ALA A 433 -0.11 -39.95 -43.59
N ASN A 434 -0.51 -39.24 -44.65
CA ASN A 434 0.33 -38.95 -45.81
C ASN A 434 1.49 -38.01 -45.46
N GLN A 435 1.26 -37.01 -44.61
CA GLN A 435 2.33 -36.14 -44.09
C GLN A 435 3.35 -36.94 -43.29
N LEU A 436 2.88 -37.80 -42.38
CA LEU A 436 3.76 -38.64 -41.57
C LEU A 436 4.57 -39.60 -42.44
N ARG A 437 3.93 -40.27 -43.41
CA ARG A 437 4.62 -41.10 -44.40
C ARG A 437 5.70 -40.31 -45.14
N THR A 438 5.38 -39.11 -45.60
CA THR A 438 6.32 -38.28 -46.36
C THR A 438 7.52 -37.88 -45.50
N ALA A 439 7.29 -37.51 -44.24
CA ALA A 439 8.37 -37.20 -43.31
C ALA A 439 9.28 -38.40 -43.06
N VAL A 440 8.71 -39.59 -42.84
CA VAL A 440 9.48 -40.84 -42.69
C VAL A 440 10.32 -41.15 -43.95
N LEU A 441 9.76 -40.97 -45.14
CA LEU A 441 10.50 -41.16 -46.40
C LEU A 441 11.65 -40.16 -46.57
N ILE A 442 11.44 -38.89 -46.20
CA ILE A 442 12.47 -37.84 -46.23
C ILE A 442 13.58 -38.13 -45.20
N SER A 443 13.21 -38.66 -44.03
CA SER A 443 14.14 -39.09 -42.98
C SER A 443 14.96 -40.32 -43.41
N ASN A 444 14.45 -41.14 -44.33
CA ASN A 444 15.10 -42.33 -44.87
C ASN A 444 15.81 -42.11 -46.23
N GLN A 445 16.54 -41.00 -46.42
CA GLN A 445 17.23 -40.68 -47.69
C GLN A 445 18.33 -41.68 -48.08
N HIS A 446 18.98 -42.34 -47.12
CA HIS A 446 20.08 -43.28 -47.34
C HIS A 446 19.61 -44.74 -47.40
N GLY A 447 18.32 -45.01 -47.17
CA GLY A 447 17.72 -46.36 -47.25
C GLY A 447 17.99 -47.28 -46.05
N ASP A 448 18.77 -46.82 -45.06
CA ASP A 448 19.17 -47.62 -43.90
C ASP A 448 18.14 -47.61 -42.76
N ASN A 449 17.20 -46.65 -42.75
CA ASN A 449 16.22 -46.48 -41.68
C ASN A 449 14.93 -47.28 -41.97
N LYS A 450 14.87 -48.51 -41.49
CA LYS A 450 13.73 -49.43 -41.70
C LYS A 450 12.86 -49.65 -40.47
N VAL A 451 13.40 -49.51 -39.26
CA VAL A 451 12.67 -49.78 -38.01
C VAL A 451 12.18 -48.48 -37.39
N ILE A 452 10.86 -48.36 -37.25
CA ILE A 452 10.17 -47.19 -36.72
C ILE A 452 9.48 -47.59 -35.41
N LEU A 453 9.83 -46.94 -34.31
CA LEU A 453 9.19 -47.14 -33.02
C LEU A 453 8.11 -46.08 -32.82
N THR A 454 6.86 -46.47 -32.56
CA THR A 454 5.85 -45.55 -32.04
C THR A 454 5.77 -45.68 -30.52
N THR A 455 5.70 -44.56 -29.80
CA THR A 455 5.49 -44.52 -28.35
C THR A 455 4.74 -43.25 -27.92
N SER A 456 4.37 -43.18 -26.64
CA SER A 456 3.59 -42.11 -26.02
C SER A 456 4.14 -41.74 -24.64
N CYS A 457 3.75 -40.59 -24.09
CA CYS A 457 4.04 -40.20 -22.71
C CYS A 457 3.09 -40.83 -21.70
N ARG A 458 1.82 -40.98 -22.10
CA ARG A 458 0.74 -41.49 -21.25
C ARG A 458 -0.09 -42.54 -21.99
N HIS A 459 -0.83 -43.35 -21.21
CA HIS A 459 -1.89 -44.15 -21.78
C HIS A 459 -2.98 -43.21 -22.37
N ASP A 460 -3.63 -43.63 -23.46
CA ASP A 460 -4.68 -42.89 -24.19
C ASP A 460 -4.21 -41.64 -24.98
N GLU A 461 -3.05 -41.75 -25.63
CA GLU A 461 -2.53 -40.75 -26.59
C GLU A 461 -2.63 -41.26 -28.03
N ASP A 462 -3.65 -42.05 -28.39
CA ASP A 462 -4.00 -42.46 -29.76
C ASP A 462 -2.86 -43.08 -30.61
N GLN A 463 -1.86 -43.65 -29.94
CA GLN A 463 -0.65 -44.21 -30.56
C GLN A 463 -0.95 -45.36 -31.54
N THR A 464 -1.86 -46.26 -31.19
CA THR A 464 -2.26 -47.37 -32.07
C THR A 464 -2.89 -46.84 -33.36
N THR A 465 -3.68 -45.77 -33.28
CA THR A 465 -4.29 -45.11 -34.44
C THR A 465 -3.21 -44.55 -35.38
N VAL A 466 -2.21 -43.86 -34.83
CA VAL A 466 -1.07 -43.31 -35.60
C VAL A 466 -0.26 -44.44 -36.25
N THR A 467 0.01 -45.52 -35.50
CA THR A 467 0.76 -46.69 -35.98
C THR A 467 0.09 -47.31 -37.20
N ILE A 468 -1.21 -47.58 -37.11
CA ILE A 468 -1.97 -48.22 -38.18
C ILE A 468 -2.12 -47.27 -39.39
N ALA A 469 -2.35 -45.98 -39.15
CA ALA A 469 -2.47 -44.98 -40.21
C ALA A 469 -1.17 -44.85 -41.01
N LEU A 470 -0.01 -44.82 -40.33
CA LEU A 470 1.30 -44.83 -40.99
C LEU A 470 1.53 -46.11 -41.80
N ALA A 471 1.27 -47.27 -41.20
CA ALA A 471 1.47 -48.55 -41.87
C ALA A 471 0.64 -48.66 -43.16
N THR A 472 -0.62 -48.22 -43.11
CA THR A 472 -1.52 -48.19 -44.26
C THR A 472 -1.02 -47.21 -45.33
N ALA A 473 -0.52 -46.04 -44.92
CA ALA A 473 0.02 -45.05 -45.86
C ALA A 473 1.27 -45.57 -46.60
N LEU A 474 2.14 -46.33 -45.91
CA LEU A 474 3.33 -46.98 -46.49
C LEU A 474 2.96 -48.16 -47.38
N ALA A 475 2.04 -49.03 -46.95
CA ALA A 475 1.60 -50.18 -47.75
C ALA A 475 0.95 -49.76 -49.08
N ARG A 476 0.26 -48.62 -49.12
CA ARG A 476 -0.27 -48.01 -50.36
C ARG A 476 0.82 -47.62 -51.37
N LEU A 477 2.07 -47.48 -50.96
CA LEU A 477 3.22 -47.30 -51.86
C LEU A 477 3.84 -48.63 -52.32
N GLN A 478 3.11 -49.75 -52.16
CA GLN A 478 3.58 -51.11 -52.47
C GLN A 478 4.84 -51.51 -51.67
N LYS A 479 5.01 -50.96 -50.47
CA LYS A 479 6.06 -51.34 -49.53
C LYS A 479 5.60 -52.47 -48.63
N SER A 480 6.47 -53.43 -48.36
CA SER A 480 6.16 -54.50 -47.39
C SER A 480 6.32 -53.96 -45.96
N VAL A 481 5.23 -53.94 -45.19
CA VAL A 481 5.20 -53.35 -43.84
C VAL A 481 4.84 -54.42 -42.81
N LEU A 482 5.68 -54.56 -41.78
CA LEU A 482 5.44 -55.40 -40.61
C LEU A 482 5.13 -54.53 -39.38
N ILE A 483 4.02 -54.77 -38.70
CA ILE A 483 3.70 -54.17 -37.40
C ILE A 483 4.00 -55.16 -36.29
N ILE A 484 4.85 -54.77 -35.34
CA ILE A 484 5.14 -55.52 -34.12
C ILE A 484 4.44 -54.82 -32.97
N ASN A 485 3.38 -55.43 -32.43
CA ASN A 485 2.65 -54.87 -31.31
C ASN A 485 3.26 -55.35 -29.99
N ALA A 486 4.04 -54.47 -29.34
CA ALA A 486 4.59 -54.67 -28.00
C ALA A 486 3.64 -54.18 -26.89
N VAL A 487 2.39 -53.84 -27.25
CA VAL A 487 1.32 -53.45 -26.34
C VAL A 487 0.20 -54.46 -26.44
N SER A 488 -0.10 -55.15 -25.33
CA SER A 488 -1.23 -56.08 -25.22
C SER A 488 -2.56 -55.30 -25.14
N GLN A 489 -2.99 -54.70 -26.24
CA GLN A 489 -4.25 -53.94 -26.33
C GLN A 489 -4.98 -54.10 -27.65
N LEU A 490 -4.34 -54.60 -28.71
CA LEU A 490 -5.07 -55.04 -29.88
C LEU A 490 -5.75 -56.37 -29.52
N ARG A 491 -7.06 -56.33 -29.33
CA ARG A 491 -7.90 -57.52 -29.28
C ARG A 491 -8.05 -58.06 -30.69
N THR A 492 -6.95 -58.53 -31.26
CA THR A 492 -7.00 -59.47 -32.38
C THR A 492 -7.58 -60.79 -31.86
N PRO A 493 -8.28 -61.57 -32.70
CA PRO A 493 -8.65 -62.94 -32.34
C PRO A 493 -7.38 -63.67 -31.88
N PRO A 494 -7.46 -64.57 -30.87
CA PRO A 494 -6.27 -65.18 -30.28
C PRO A 494 -5.42 -65.85 -31.36
N ALA A 495 -4.32 -65.21 -31.72
CA ALA A 495 -3.32 -65.80 -32.59
C ALA A 495 -2.73 -67.01 -31.86
N SER A 496 -2.55 -68.12 -32.57
CA SER A 496 -2.07 -69.38 -32.01
C SER A 496 -0.57 -69.36 -31.66
N VAL A 497 0.15 -68.32 -32.09
CA VAL A 497 1.60 -68.18 -31.97
C VAL A 497 1.94 -66.75 -31.52
N ALA A 498 2.72 -66.62 -30.46
CA ALA A 498 3.08 -65.33 -29.88
C ALA A 498 4.42 -64.81 -30.43
N LEU A 499 4.65 -63.49 -30.38
CA LEU A 499 5.97 -62.89 -30.63
C LEU A 499 7.10 -63.61 -29.85
N PHE A 500 6.79 -64.10 -28.65
CA PHE A 500 7.70 -64.86 -27.81
C PHE A 500 8.19 -66.15 -28.48
N ASP A 501 7.32 -66.89 -29.17
CA ASP A 501 7.65 -68.18 -29.81
C ASP A 501 8.53 -67.98 -31.05
N VAL A 502 8.43 -66.82 -31.70
CA VAL A 502 9.25 -66.47 -32.86
C VAL A 502 10.64 -66.02 -32.43
N VAL A 503 10.71 -65.14 -31.42
CA VAL A 503 11.99 -64.61 -30.92
C VAL A 503 12.79 -65.69 -30.19
N SER A 504 12.13 -66.64 -29.52
CA SER A 504 12.79 -67.81 -28.91
C SER A 504 13.23 -68.89 -29.91
N GLY A 505 12.87 -68.75 -31.20
CA GLY A 505 13.23 -69.69 -32.26
C GLY A 505 12.39 -70.97 -32.31
N ALA A 506 11.27 -71.03 -31.57
CA ALA A 506 10.34 -72.16 -31.60
C ALA A 506 9.51 -72.22 -32.89
N THR A 507 9.32 -71.08 -33.56
CA THR A 507 8.58 -70.96 -34.83
C THR A 507 9.28 -70.00 -35.80
N ASN A 508 9.05 -70.20 -37.10
CA ASN A 508 9.57 -69.29 -38.12
C ASN A 508 8.71 -68.02 -38.23
N LEU A 509 9.33 -66.90 -38.62
CA LEU A 509 8.66 -65.60 -38.80
C LEU A 509 7.44 -65.71 -39.74
N SER A 510 7.57 -66.45 -40.85
CA SER A 510 6.50 -66.60 -41.85
C SER A 510 5.26 -67.33 -41.35
N SER A 511 5.37 -68.14 -40.30
CA SER A 511 4.24 -68.90 -39.72
C SER A 511 3.51 -68.17 -38.59
N ALA A 512 4.12 -67.12 -38.03
CA ALA A 512 3.60 -66.39 -36.89
C ALA A 512 3.02 -65.01 -37.25
N VAL A 513 3.26 -64.57 -38.49
CA VAL A 513 2.71 -63.32 -39.03
C VAL A 513 1.25 -63.51 -39.42
N ILE A 514 0.40 -62.57 -39.03
CA ILE A 514 -0.97 -62.44 -39.52
C ILE A 514 -0.98 -61.42 -40.65
N SER A 515 -1.15 -61.90 -41.88
CA SER A 515 -1.27 -61.04 -43.07
C SER A 515 -2.69 -60.51 -43.21
N HIS A 516 -2.82 -59.19 -43.37
CA HIS A 516 -4.07 -58.51 -43.68
C HIS A 516 -4.12 -58.14 -45.17
N PRO A 517 -4.76 -58.97 -46.03
CA PRO A 517 -4.68 -58.83 -47.49
C PRO A 517 -5.32 -57.53 -48.01
N VAL A 518 -6.32 -56.99 -47.31
CA VAL A 518 -6.97 -55.72 -47.69
C VAL A 518 -6.03 -54.51 -47.54
N LEU A 519 -5.10 -54.57 -46.59
CA LEU A 519 -4.19 -53.47 -46.28
C LEU A 519 -2.78 -53.70 -46.79
N ALA A 520 -2.45 -54.92 -47.24
CA ALA A 520 -1.09 -55.36 -47.54
C ALA A 520 -0.11 -55.12 -46.37
N ILE A 521 -0.59 -55.35 -45.12
CA ILE A 521 0.18 -55.20 -43.89
C ILE A 521 0.25 -56.55 -43.18
N ASP A 522 1.42 -56.87 -42.66
CA ASP A 522 1.67 -58.01 -41.82
C ASP A 522 1.74 -57.58 -40.35
N THR A 523 1.11 -58.32 -39.44
CA THR A 523 1.09 -58.00 -38.00
C THR A 523 1.58 -59.17 -37.16
N ILE A 524 2.30 -58.86 -36.07
CA ILE A 524 2.68 -59.80 -35.03
C ILE A 524 2.34 -59.19 -33.67
N ASP A 525 1.57 -59.91 -32.88
CA ASP A 525 1.16 -59.47 -31.55
C ASP A 525 1.99 -60.12 -30.44
N SER A 526 2.36 -59.31 -29.45
CA SER A 526 2.94 -59.79 -28.20
C SER A 526 1.84 -60.33 -27.28
N LEU A 527 1.51 -61.61 -27.40
CA LEU A 527 0.62 -62.32 -26.50
C LEU A 527 1.43 -62.79 -25.27
N GLY A 528 1.21 -62.19 -24.10
CA GLY A 528 1.84 -62.63 -22.86
C GLY A 528 1.90 -61.57 -21.74
N PRO A 529 2.27 -61.96 -20.49
CA PRO A 529 2.44 -61.03 -19.37
C PRO A 529 3.54 -59.99 -19.64
N GLN A 530 3.32 -58.73 -19.25
CA GLN A 530 4.26 -57.62 -19.52
C GLN A 530 5.69 -57.82 -18.99
N ALA A 531 5.87 -58.59 -17.91
CA ALA A 531 7.19 -58.93 -17.38
C ALA A 531 8.00 -59.79 -18.36
N ALA A 532 7.37 -60.77 -19.00
CA ALA A 532 8.01 -61.64 -19.99
C ALA A 532 8.43 -60.88 -21.26
N LEU A 533 7.75 -59.77 -21.59
CA LEU A 533 8.12 -58.91 -22.73
C LEU A 533 9.40 -58.11 -22.47
N ALA A 534 9.66 -57.71 -21.23
CA ALA A 534 10.89 -56.99 -20.87
C ALA A 534 12.13 -57.86 -21.09
N ASP A 535 12.05 -59.11 -20.61
CA ASP A 535 13.11 -60.10 -20.74
C ASP A 535 13.30 -60.50 -22.21
N LEU A 536 12.22 -60.62 -22.97
CA LEU A 536 12.26 -60.92 -24.39
C LEU A 536 13.00 -59.84 -25.20
N PHE A 537 12.64 -58.57 -25.02
CA PHE A 537 13.28 -57.47 -25.76
C PHE A 537 14.73 -57.24 -25.35
N SER A 538 15.10 -57.62 -24.13
CA SER A 538 16.48 -57.54 -23.63
C SER A 538 17.33 -58.76 -24.01
N SER A 539 16.71 -59.83 -24.53
CA SER A 539 17.41 -61.05 -24.86
C SER A 539 18.30 -60.90 -26.10
N ASP A 540 19.42 -61.63 -26.13
CA ASP A 540 20.32 -61.68 -27.28
C ASP A 540 19.65 -62.23 -28.56
N ALA A 541 18.50 -62.91 -28.42
CA ALA A 541 17.71 -63.46 -29.52
C ALA A 541 16.86 -62.41 -30.24
N PHE A 542 16.59 -61.25 -29.64
CA PHE A 542 15.79 -60.20 -30.27
C PHE A 542 16.53 -59.47 -31.40
N LYS A 543 17.85 -59.28 -31.25
CA LYS A 543 18.70 -58.66 -32.28
C LYS A 543 18.73 -59.44 -33.62
N PRO A 544 18.97 -60.78 -33.64
CA PRO A 544 18.90 -61.54 -34.88
C PRO A 544 17.47 -61.59 -35.45
N PHE A 545 16.43 -61.58 -34.61
CA PHE A 545 15.04 -61.47 -35.06
C PHE A 545 14.78 -60.16 -35.83
N ILE A 546 15.15 -59.00 -35.28
CA ILE A 546 15.01 -57.71 -35.97
C ILE A 546 15.86 -57.68 -37.25
N SER A 547 17.05 -58.29 -37.24
CA SER A 547 17.91 -58.37 -38.42
C SER A 547 17.28 -59.21 -39.54
N ASN A 548 16.62 -60.32 -39.19
CA ASN A 548 15.86 -61.14 -40.14
C ASN A 548 14.63 -60.39 -40.67
N ALA A 549 13.89 -59.70 -39.81
CA ALA A 549 12.77 -58.86 -40.23
C ALA A 549 13.21 -57.75 -41.21
N ARG A 550 14.38 -57.12 -40.96
CA ARG A 550 14.95 -56.06 -41.83
C ARG A 550 15.31 -56.57 -43.24
N ALA A 551 15.55 -57.88 -43.39
CA ALA A 551 15.85 -58.49 -44.68
C ALA A 551 14.59 -58.78 -45.50
N ASN A 552 13.46 -59.11 -44.83
CA ASN A 552 12.22 -59.52 -45.49
C ASN A 552 11.21 -58.38 -45.70
N TYR A 553 11.31 -57.30 -44.91
CA TYR A 553 10.38 -56.17 -44.95
C TYR A 553 11.09 -54.86 -45.31
N ASP A 554 10.38 -53.99 -46.03
CA ASP A 554 10.84 -52.62 -46.33
C ASP A 554 10.78 -51.74 -45.08
N TYR A 555 9.69 -51.85 -44.31
CA TYR A 555 9.48 -51.10 -43.07
C TYR A 555 8.94 -51.99 -41.95
N ILE A 556 9.44 -51.76 -40.74
CA ILE A 556 9.01 -52.44 -39.52
C ILE A 556 8.56 -51.39 -38.53
N ILE A 557 7.29 -51.42 -38.12
CA ILE A 557 6.72 -50.47 -37.16
C ILE A 557 6.48 -51.18 -35.83
N VAL A 558 7.18 -50.76 -34.79
CA VAL A 558 7.05 -51.31 -33.44
C VAL A 558 6.14 -50.42 -32.60
N ASN A 559 4.99 -50.93 -32.19
CA ASN A 559 4.05 -50.23 -31.31
C ASN A 559 4.41 -50.51 -29.85
N ALA A 560 5.05 -49.57 -29.15
CA ALA A 560 5.56 -49.75 -27.80
C ALA A 560 4.73 -49.03 -26.72
N PRO A 561 4.72 -49.50 -25.46
CA PRO A 561 3.97 -48.83 -24.41
C PRO A 561 4.54 -47.43 -24.06
N PRO A 562 3.84 -46.62 -23.24
CA PRO A 562 4.30 -45.28 -22.90
C PRO A 562 5.68 -45.28 -22.22
N VAL A 563 6.61 -44.48 -22.73
CA VAL A 563 8.04 -44.51 -22.33
C VAL A 563 8.28 -44.13 -20.87
N ILE A 564 7.50 -43.18 -20.33
CA ILE A 564 7.65 -42.72 -18.94
C ILE A 564 7.22 -43.80 -17.95
N LEU A 565 6.26 -44.64 -18.35
CA LEU A 565 5.61 -45.60 -17.44
C LEU A 565 6.29 -46.98 -17.47
N LYS A 566 7.05 -47.33 -18.53
CA LYS A 566 7.62 -48.67 -18.70
C LYS A 566 9.03 -48.63 -19.28
N ALA A 567 9.96 -49.33 -18.62
CA ALA A 567 11.36 -49.45 -19.02
C ALA A 567 11.55 -50.14 -20.40
N ASN A 568 10.62 -51.02 -20.78
CA ASN A 568 10.72 -51.84 -22.00
C ASN A 568 10.83 -51.01 -23.29
N THR A 569 10.17 -49.86 -23.34
CA THR A 569 10.21 -48.97 -24.50
C THR A 569 11.61 -48.42 -24.76
N ARG A 570 12.39 -48.20 -23.69
CA ARG A 570 13.78 -47.73 -23.80
C ARG A 570 14.69 -48.78 -24.44
N ILE A 571 14.42 -50.06 -24.21
CA ILE A 571 15.16 -51.18 -24.81
C ILE A 571 14.79 -51.29 -26.30
N LEU A 572 13.51 -51.21 -26.65
CA LEU A 572 13.05 -51.21 -28.04
C LEU A 572 13.60 -50.01 -28.85
N ALA A 573 13.75 -48.85 -28.20
CA ALA A 573 14.32 -47.65 -28.82
C ALA A 573 15.77 -47.82 -29.30
N GLN A 574 16.54 -48.76 -28.74
CA GLN A 574 17.91 -49.05 -29.17
C GLN A 574 17.98 -49.75 -30.53
N PHE A 575 16.91 -50.42 -30.95
CA PHE A 575 16.83 -51.15 -32.21
C PHE A 575 16.11 -50.36 -33.31
N ALA A 576 15.55 -49.21 -32.95
CA ALA A 576 14.78 -48.34 -33.83
C ALA A 576 15.66 -47.27 -34.47
N ASP A 577 15.45 -47.05 -35.76
CA ASP A 577 16.15 -46.00 -36.51
C ASP A 577 15.42 -44.66 -36.34
N ILE A 578 14.08 -44.69 -36.30
CA ILE A 578 13.20 -43.54 -36.11
C ILE A 578 12.27 -43.82 -34.94
N VAL A 579 12.08 -42.84 -34.05
CA VAL A 579 11.15 -42.90 -32.92
C VAL A 579 10.10 -41.80 -33.06
N LEU A 580 8.84 -42.20 -33.17
CA LEU A 580 7.67 -41.33 -33.20
C LEU A 580 7.09 -41.21 -31.78
N LEU A 581 7.27 -40.04 -31.16
CA LEU A 581 6.71 -39.71 -29.86
C LEU A 581 5.36 -39.02 -30.05
N ASN A 582 4.28 -39.73 -29.72
CA ASN A 582 2.94 -39.17 -29.77
C ASN A 582 2.61 -38.43 -28.47
N LEU A 583 2.12 -37.20 -28.58
CA LEU A 583 1.73 -36.33 -27.47
C LEU A 583 0.31 -35.83 -27.69
N ARG A 584 -0.48 -35.76 -26.63
CA ARG A 584 -1.85 -35.30 -26.70
C ARG A 584 -1.98 -33.83 -26.33
N GLN A 585 -2.53 -33.03 -27.25
CA GLN A 585 -2.67 -31.60 -27.05
C GLN A 585 -3.61 -31.29 -25.87
N ASN A 586 -3.23 -30.32 -25.02
CA ASN A 586 -4.00 -29.86 -23.87
C ASN A 586 -4.29 -30.96 -22.81
N ARG A 587 -3.55 -32.07 -22.84
CA ARG A 587 -3.68 -33.21 -21.89
C ARG A 587 -2.34 -33.69 -21.38
N THR A 588 -1.36 -33.88 -22.26
CA THR A 588 0.00 -34.25 -21.86
C THR A 588 0.65 -33.06 -21.17
N LEU A 589 1.32 -33.30 -20.04
CA LEU A 589 2.06 -32.25 -19.33
C LEU A 589 3.36 -31.97 -20.08
N THR A 590 3.73 -30.70 -20.25
CA THR A 590 4.95 -30.32 -20.98
C THR A 590 6.20 -30.97 -20.37
N ARG A 591 6.27 -31.04 -19.04
CA ARG A 591 7.38 -31.71 -18.33
C ARG A 591 7.46 -33.22 -18.62
N ASP A 592 6.31 -33.87 -18.81
CA ASP A 592 6.25 -35.31 -19.05
C ASP A 592 6.76 -35.56 -20.49
N ALA A 593 6.36 -34.72 -21.44
CA ALA A 593 6.84 -34.77 -22.81
C ALA A 593 8.37 -34.57 -22.92
N VAL A 594 8.93 -33.63 -22.17
CA VAL A 594 10.40 -33.42 -22.11
C VAL A 594 11.09 -34.64 -21.53
N ALA A 595 10.61 -35.14 -20.39
CA ALA A 595 11.21 -36.32 -19.75
C ALA A 595 11.16 -37.56 -20.67
N ALA A 596 10.07 -37.75 -21.41
CA ALA A 596 9.94 -38.82 -22.41
C ALA A 596 10.97 -38.67 -23.53
N HIS A 597 11.07 -37.47 -24.11
CA HIS A 597 12.05 -37.17 -25.16
C HIS A 597 13.49 -37.40 -24.69
N ASP A 598 13.86 -36.88 -23.53
CA ASP A 598 15.21 -37.01 -22.99
C ASP A 598 15.55 -38.48 -22.69
N THR A 599 14.56 -39.26 -22.23
CA THR A 599 14.72 -40.70 -21.99
C THR A 599 14.97 -41.46 -23.30
N LEU A 600 14.32 -41.08 -24.40
CA LEU A 600 14.46 -41.70 -25.72
C LEU A 600 15.79 -41.36 -26.39
N ILE A 601 16.25 -40.11 -26.27
CA ILE A 601 17.59 -39.70 -26.73
C ILE A 601 18.67 -40.46 -25.96
N ALA A 602 18.52 -40.59 -24.63
CA ALA A 602 19.45 -41.35 -23.80
C ALA A 602 19.48 -42.87 -24.11
N SER A 603 18.62 -43.38 -24.99
CA SER A 603 18.68 -44.76 -25.52
C SER A 603 19.34 -44.90 -26.89
N HIS A 604 20.08 -43.89 -27.37
CA HIS A 604 20.77 -43.91 -28.68
C HIS A 604 19.83 -44.08 -29.88
N SER A 605 18.62 -43.51 -29.79
CA SER A 605 17.77 -43.37 -30.98
C SER A 605 18.29 -42.24 -31.86
N ASN A 606 18.42 -42.48 -33.17
CA ASN A 606 19.04 -41.52 -34.09
C ASN A 606 18.12 -40.35 -34.44
N VAL A 607 16.80 -40.58 -34.51
CA VAL A 607 15.81 -39.54 -34.84
C VAL A 607 14.57 -39.69 -33.96
N VAL A 608 14.25 -38.67 -33.16
CA VAL A 608 12.98 -38.57 -32.42
C VAL A 608 12.11 -37.52 -33.10
N GLU A 609 10.92 -37.91 -33.54
CA GLU A 609 9.97 -37.02 -34.20
C GLU A 609 8.66 -36.94 -33.40
N ILE A 610 8.04 -35.76 -33.34
CA ILE A 610 6.85 -35.53 -32.51
C ILE A 610 5.59 -35.62 -33.36
N VAL A 611 4.61 -36.38 -32.88
CA VAL A 611 3.26 -36.46 -33.42
C VAL A 611 2.29 -35.90 -32.40
N LEU A 612 1.37 -35.01 -32.82
CA LEU A 612 0.35 -34.44 -31.94
C LEU A 612 -1.03 -35.05 -32.21
N SER A 613 -1.79 -35.33 -31.15
CA SER A 613 -3.17 -35.86 -31.20
C SER A 613 -4.18 -35.09 -30.34
#